data_AF-A0A9E5LG91-F1
#
_entry.id   AF-A0A9E5LG91-F1
#
_cell.length_a   1.000
_cell.length_b   1.000
_cell.length_c   1.000
_cell.angle_alpha   90.00
_cell.angle_beta   90.00
_cell.angle_gamma   90.00
#
_symmetry.space_group_name_H-M   'P 1'
#
loop_
_entity.id
_entity.type
_entity.pdbx_description
1 polymer ?
#
loop_
_entity_poly.entity_id
_entity_poly.type
_entity_poly.pdbx_seq_one_letter_code
_entity_poly.pdbx_strand_id
1 'polypeptide(L)'
;MSNIQTAMNGARATGYVDVSEAPATGMITLRGDLADAGVQKAVKSVMGAGVPATLAVTDADVGQILWMSPDELMIVCAYDQADQVVADLIAALGETHSMVVNVSDARAVFDLNGSATFEII
;
A
#
# COMPACT_ATOMS: atom_id res chain seq x y z
N MET A 1 -11.06 -20.50 6.59
CA MET A 1 -10.54 -19.32 5.89
C MET A 1 -11.17 -19.31 4.51
N SER A 2 -11.77 -18.20 4.11
CA SER A 2 -12.30 -18.00 2.76
C SER A 2 -11.15 -18.02 1.76
N ASN A 3 -11.35 -18.50 0.53
CA ASN A 3 -10.34 -18.38 -0.52
C ASN A 3 -10.15 -16.90 -0.86
N ILE A 4 -8.91 -16.40 -0.81
CA ILE A 4 -8.58 -15.05 -1.28
C ILE A 4 -8.93 -14.97 -2.77
N GLN A 5 -9.77 -14.01 -3.14
CA GLN A 5 -10.12 -13.73 -4.53
C GLN A 5 -9.83 -12.26 -4.85
N THR A 6 -9.27 -12.03 -6.03
CA THR A 6 -9.10 -10.69 -6.57
C THR A 6 -10.43 -10.18 -7.13
N ALA A 7 -10.58 -8.86 -7.24
CA ALA A 7 -11.84 -8.22 -7.60
C ALA A 7 -12.40 -8.68 -8.97
N MET A 8 -11.52 -9.02 -9.91
CA MET A 8 -11.85 -9.42 -11.28
C MET A 8 -11.50 -10.89 -11.59
N ASN A 9 -11.22 -11.71 -10.56
CA ASN A 9 -10.90 -13.12 -10.68
C ASN A 9 -9.74 -13.41 -11.67
N GLY A 10 -8.69 -12.60 -11.62
CA GLY A 10 -7.47 -12.75 -12.41
C GLY A 10 -7.64 -12.33 -13.88
N ALA A 11 -8.48 -11.35 -14.15
CA ALA A 11 -8.76 -10.88 -15.51
C ALA A 11 -7.48 -10.46 -16.27
N ARG A 12 -7.43 -10.77 -17.56
CA ARG A 12 -6.31 -10.43 -18.46
C ARG A 12 -6.81 -10.05 -19.84
N ALA A 13 -6.10 -9.11 -20.48
CA ALA A 13 -6.32 -8.71 -21.86
C ALA A 13 -4.97 -8.49 -22.56
N THR A 14 -4.83 -9.03 -23.77
CA THR A 14 -3.66 -8.86 -24.62
C THR A 14 -4.01 -7.98 -25.81
N GLY A 15 -3.15 -7.03 -26.13
CA GLY A 15 -3.38 -6.05 -27.19
C GLY A 15 -2.14 -5.21 -27.48
N TYR A 16 -2.36 -3.91 -27.69
CA TYR A 16 -1.26 -2.94 -27.88
C TYR A 16 -0.32 -2.86 -26.66
N VAL A 17 -0.89 -3.08 -25.47
CA VAL A 17 -0.22 -3.31 -24.18
C VAL A 17 -0.95 -4.47 -23.51
N ASP A 18 -0.21 -5.35 -22.83
CA ASP A 18 -0.79 -6.42 -22.02
C ASP A 18 -1.24 -5.85 -20.67
N VAL A 19 -2.49 -6.15 -20.29
CA VAL A 19 -3.07 -5.74 -19.01
C VAL A 19 -3.51 -6.97 -18.25
N SER A 20 -3.07 -7.10 -17.00
CA SER A 20 -3.49 -8.18 -16.11
C SER A 20 -3.82 -7.66 -14.72
N GLU A 21 -4.87 -8.20 -14.11
CA GLU A 21 -5.11 -8.00 -12.69
C GLU A 21 -3.93 -8.60 -11.89
N ALA A 22 -3.34 -7.79 -11.02
CA ALA A 22 -2.26 -8.20 -10.15
C ALA A 22 -2.78 -9.16 -9.05
N PRO A 23 -1.90 -9.93 -8.39
CA PRO A 23 -2.29 -10.74 -7.24
C PRO A 23 -2.96 -9.90 -6.14
N ALA A 24 -3.77 -10.55 -5.31
CA ALA A 24 -4.37 -9.90 -4.15
C ALA A 24 -3.28 -9.21 -3.31
N THR A 25 -3.48 -7.92 -3.04
CA THR A 25 -2.46 -7.03 -2.49
C THR A 25 -3.00 -6.37 -1.23
N GLY A 26 -2.22 -6.42 -0.15
CA GLY A 26 -2.55 -5.76 1.10
C GLY A 26 -2.38 -4.26 0.94
N MET A 27 -3.42 -3.48 1.24
CA MET A 27 -3.38 -2.01 1.18
C MET A 27 -3.90 -1.42 2.48
N ILE A 28 -3.15 -0.47 3.04
CA ILE A 28 -3.47 0.16 4.31
C ILE A 28 -3.35 1.66 4.14
N THR A 29 -4.43 2.37 4.46
CA THR A 29 -4.38 3.83 4.61
C THR A 29 -3.93 4.15 6.02
N LEU A 30 -2.82 4.86 6.15
CA LEU A 30 -2.42 5.53 7.40
C LEU A 30 -2.63 7.03 7.22
N ARG A 31 -3.43 7.65 8.09
CA ARG A 31 -3.55 9.11 8.19
C ARG A 31 -3.02 9.62 9.52
N GLY A 32 -2.28 10.72 9.48
CA GLY A 32 -1.61 11.36 10.60
C GLY A 32 -0.59 12.36 10.10
N ASP A 33 -0.15 13.30 10.93
CA ASP A 33 0.86 14.28 10.53
C ASP A 33 2.19 13.58 10.19
N LEU A 34 2.60 13.58 8.92
CA LEU A 34 3.82 12.90 8.47
C LEU A 34 5.10 13.60 8.95
N ALA A 35 5.00 14.83 9.45
CA ALA A 35 6.09 15.53 10.13
C ALA A 35 6.21 15.13 11.61
N ASP A 36 5.21 14.46 12.19
CA ASP A 36 5.24 14.01 13.58
C ASP A 36 6.25 12.88 13.78
N ALA A 37 7.09 13.02 14.81
CA ALA A 37 8.15 12.06 15.11
C ALA A 37 7.60 10.69 15.55
N GLY A 38 6.40 10.66 16.18
CA GLY A 38 5.71 9.43 16.55
C GLY A 38 5.26 8.65 15.31
N VAL A 39 4.65 9.33 14.33
CA VAL A 39 4.27 8.73 13.05
C VAL A 39 5.49 8.18 12.31
N GLN A 40 6.54 8.98 12.16
CA GLN A 40 7.77 8.55 11.46
C GLN A 40 8.43 7.34 12.14
N LYS A 41 8.47 7.33 13.48
CA LYS A 41 9.03 6.21 14.23
C LYS A 41 8.20 4.94 14.09
N ALA A 42 6.87 5.06 14.17
CA ALA A 42 5.96 3.92 14.02
C ALA A 42 6.07 3.28 12.64
N VAL A 43 6.01 4.09 11.58
CA VAL A 43 6.18 3.62 10.19
C VAL A 43 7.53 2.92 10.03
N LYS A 44 8.62 3.54 10.50
CA LYS A 44 9.96 2.94 10.42
C LYS A 44 10.08 1.62 11.18
N SER A 45 9.46 1.50 12.35
CA SER A 45 9.53 0.28 13.15
C SER A 45 8.76 -0.89 12.54
N VAL A 46 7.61 -0.63 11.91
CA VAL A 46 6.76 -1.68 11.35
C VAL A 46 7.20 -2.05 9.94
N MET A 47 7.48 -1.06 9.10
CA MET A 47 7.80 -1.29 7.70
C MET A 47 9.29 -1.60 7.44
N GLY A 48 10.18 -1.21 8.37
CA GLY A 48 11.63 -1.30 8.20
C GLY A 48 12.24 -0.11 7.44
N ALA A 49 11.41 0.77 6.86
CA ALA A 49 11.84 1.96 6.13
C ALA A 49 11.07 3.22 6.54
N GLY A 50 11.66 4.39 6.28
CA GLY A 50 11.07 5.67 6.65
C GLY A 50 9.94 6.12 5.73
N VAL A 51 9.19 7.13 6.19
CA VAL A 51 8.20 7.84 5.39
C VAL A 51 8.86 8.38 4.11
N PRO A 52 8.25 8.17 2.92
CA PRO A 52 8.78 8.69 1.66
C PRO A 52 8.80 10.22 1.62
N ALA A 53 9.63 10.77 0.74
CA ALA A 53 9.53 12.17 0.37
C ALA A 53 8.17 12.45 -0.33
N THR A 54 7.79 13.72 -0.38
CA THR A 54 6.59 14.16 -1.11
C THR A 54 6.59 13.64 -2.55
N LEU A 55 5.48 13.02 -2.97
CA LEU A 55 5.29 12.41 -4.29
C LEU A 55 6.26 11.25 -4.61
N ALA A 56 6.83 10.62 -3.59
CA ALA A 56 7.73 9.49 -3.75
C ALA A 56 7.17 8.19 -3.17
N VAL A 57 7.87 7.11 -3.47
CA VAL A 57 7.66 5.77 -2.92
C VAL A 57 8.95 5.33 -2.24
N THR A 58 8.82 4.68 -1.08
CA THR A 58 9.92 4.03 -0.38
C THR A 58 9.69 2.52 -0.38
N ASP A 59 10.64 1.76 -0.91
CA ASP A 59 10.70 0.31 -0.72
C ASP A 59 11.11 -0.02 0.72
N ALA A 60 10.46 -1.01 1.30
CA ALA A 60 10.59 -1.39 2.69
C ALA A 60 10.60 -2.92 2.83
N ASP A 61 10.99 -3.44 3.99
CA ASP A 61 11.13 -4.89 4.20
C ASP A 61 9.78 -5.62 4.08
N VAL A 62 8.69 -4.95 4.51
CA VAL A 62 7.32 -5.49 4.51
C VAL A 62 6.57 -5.20 3.19
N GLY A 63 7.08 -4.29 2.36
CA GLY A 63 6.45 -3.90 1.11
C GLY A 63 6.82 -2.48 0.69
N GLN A 64 5.84 -1.62 0.40
CA GLN A 64 6.09 -0.27 -0.08
C GLN A 64 5.28 0.77 0.69
N ILE A 65 5.85 1.97 0.82
CA ILE A 65 5.21 3.12 1.44
C ILE A 65 5.08 4.20 0.38
N LEU A 66 3.86 4.54 0.01
CA LEU A 66 3.55 5.53 -1.01
C LEU A 66 3.03 6.82 -0.36
N TRP A 67 3.58 7.95 -0.76
CA TRP A 67 3.09 9.26 -0.35
C TRP A 67 1.76 9.59 -1.06
N MET A 68 0.72 9.96 -0.30
CA MET A 68 -0.59 10.34 -0.87
C MET A 68 -0.91 11.82 -0.63
N SER A 69 -0.61 12.33 0.57
CA SER A 69 -0.78 13.72 0.97
C SER A 69 0.18 14.06 2.13
N PRO A 70 0.26 15.32 2.59
CA PRO A 70 1.05 15.67 3.77
C PRO A 70 0.66 14.92 5.06
N ASP A 71 -0.52 14.30 5.08
CA ASP A 71 -1.09 13.60 6.23
C ASP A 71 -1.59 12.18 5.90
N GLU A 72 -1.22 11.61 4.74
CA GLU A 72 -1.67 10.29 4.30
C GLU A 72 -0.59 9.48 3.59
N LEU A 73 -0.49 8.21 3.98
CA LEU A 73 0.29 7.18 3.31
C LEU A 73 -0.62 6.05 2.82
N MET A 74 -0.26 5.50 1.66
CA MET A 74 -0.72 4.20 1.22
C MET A 74 0.39 3.19 1.45
N ILE A 75 0.18 2.27 2.38
CA ILE A 75 1.11 1.18 2.68
C ILE A 75 0.65 -0.06 1.92
N VAL A 76 1.56 -0.63 1.13
CA VAL A 76 1.36 -1.84 0.35
C VAL A 76 2.16 -2.99 0.98
N CYS A 77 1.54 -4.15 1.14
CA CYS A 77 2.15 -5.36 1.68
C CYS A 77 1.48 -6.62 1.11
N ALA A 78 1.88 -7.81 1.57
CA ALA A 78 1.16 -9.04 1.23
C ALA A 78 -0.27 -9.01 1.82
N TYR A 79 -1.25 -9.51 1.06
CA TYR A 79 -2.67 -9.43 1.42
C TYR A 79 -2.99 -10.08 2.78
N ASP A 80 -2.37 -11.22 3.07
CA ASP A 80 -2.54 -11.94 4.33
C ASP A 80 -1.84 -11.29 5.53
N GLN A 81 -0.97 -10.30 5.29
CA GLN A 81 -0.28 -9.53 6.33
C GLN A 81 -0.99 -8.22 6.67
N ALA A 82 -1.96 -7.76 5.87
CA ALA A 82 -2.54 -6.43 6.00
C ALA A 82 -3.10 -6.15 7.41
N ASP A 83 -3.88 -7.06 7.97
CA ASP A 83 -4.45 -6.89 9.32
C ASP A 83 -3.38 -6.87 10.42
N GLN A 84 -2.29 -7.64 10.26
CA GLN A 84 -1.18 -7.64 11.20
C GLN A 84 -0.42 -6.31 11.14
N VAL A 85 -0.13 -5.79 9.95
CA VAL A 85 0.52 -4.50 9.78
C VAL A 85 -0.33 -3.36 10.35
N VAL A 86 -1.66 -3.41 10.19
CA VAL A 86 -2.58 -2.47 10.85
C VAL A 86 -2.44 -2.53 12.37
N ALA A 87 -2.49 -3.73 12.95
CA ALA A 87 -2.37 -3.91 14.40
C ALA A 87 -1.02 -3.38 14.94
N ASP A 88 0.07 -3.67 14.22
CA ASP A 88 1.42 -3.24 14.60
C ASP A 88 1.59 -1.73 14.50
N LEU A 89 1.05 -1.09 13.45
CA LEU A 89 1.05 0.36 13.31
C LEU A 89 0.24 1.03 14.43
N ILE A 90 -0.96 0.53 14.73
CA ILE A 90 -1.79 1.06 15.84
C ILE A 90 -1.04 0.95 17.17
N ALA A 91 -0.42 -0.20 17.44
CA ALA A 91 0.35 -0.41 18.66
C ALA A 91 1.57 0.52 18.74
N ALA A 92 2.27 0.74 17.63
CA ALA A 92 3.44 1.61 17.56
C ALA A 92 3.09 3.11 17.65
N LEU A 93 1.92 3.51 17.14
CA LEU A 93 1.41 4.89 17.19
C LEU A 93 0.89 5.27 18.58
N GLY A 94 0.33 4.31 19.33
CA GLY A 94 -0.15 4.55 20.70
C GLY A 94 -1.19 5.67 20.77
N GLU A 95 -0.87 6.75 21.49
CA GLU A 95 -1.76 7.92 21.65
C GLU A 95 -1.59 8.99 20.57
N THR A 96 -0.66 8.80 19.62
CA THR A 96 -0.48 9.75 18.50
C THR A 96 -1.75 9.83 17.66
N HIS A 97 -2.24 11.06 17.44
CA HIS A 97 -3.43 11.30 16.64
C HIS A 97 -3.27 10.76 15.22
N SER A 98 -3.97 9.67 14.92
CA SER A 98 -3.82 8.94 13.68
C SER A 98 -5.02 8.04 13.39
N MET A 99 -5.08 7.53 12.16
CA MET A 99 -6.03 6.53 11.70
C MET A 99 -5.29 5.51 10.85
N VAL A 100 -5.50 4.22 11.10
CA VAL A 100 -4.91 3.13 10.32
C VAL A 100 -6.01 2.16 9.94
N VAL A 101 -6.23 1.95 8.64
CA VAL A 101 -7.35 1.14 8.13
C VAL A 101 -6.88 0.24 7.00
N ASN A 102 -7.21 -1.05 7.11
CA ASN A 102 -7.09 -2.00 6.00
C ASN A 102 -8.11 -1.63 4.90
N VAL A 103 -7.60 -1.32 3.71
CA VAL A 103 -8.35 -0.96 2.51
C VAL A 103 -7.99 -1.86 1.33
N SER A 104 -7.54 -3.09 1.61
CA SER A 104 -7.12 -4.07 0.59
C SER A 104 -8.20 -4.35 -0.46
N ASP A 105 -9.47 -4.32 -0.07
CA ASP A 105 -10.60 -4.58 -0.97
C ASP A 105 -11.21 -3.29 -1.57
N ALA A 106 -10.61 -2.13 -1.32
CA ALA A 106 -11.12 -0.85 -1.84
C ALA A 106 -10.64 -0.53 -3.27
N ARG A 107 -9.61 -1.23 -3.76
CA ARG A 107 -8.99 -1.01 -5.07
C ARG A 107 -8.61 -2.34 -5.72
N ALA A 108 -8.63 -2.38 -7.04
CA ALA A 108 -7.99 -3.42 -7.83
C ALA A 108 -6.67 -2.88 -8.37
N VAL A 109 -5.66 -3.75 -8.48
CA VAL A 109 -4.33 -3.42 -9.01
C VAL A 109 -4.18 -4.10 -10.36
N PHE A 110 -3.65 -3.40 -11.34
CA PHE A 110 -3.41 -3.91 -12.68
C PHE A 110 -1.96 -3.68 -13.09
N ASP A 111 -1.33 -4.72 -13.62
CA ASP A 111 -0.02 -4.64 -14.25
C ASP A 111 -0.20 -4.34 -15.74
N LEU A 112 0.50 -3.32 -16.23
CA LEU A 112 0.56 -2.96 -17.64
C LEU A 112 1.95 -3.28 -18.19
N ASN A 113 2.03 -4.16 -19.18
CA ASN A 113 3.29 -4.64 -19.76
C ASN A 113 3.33 -4.40 -21.27
N GLY A 114 4.42 -3.77 -21.75
CA GLY A 114 4.62 -3.51 -23.18
C GLY A 114 5.48 -2.28 -23.40
N SER A 115 6.14 -2.18 -24.56
CA SER A 115 6.96 -1.01 -24.88
C SER A 115 6.14 0.28 -25.02
N ALA A 116 4.84 0.16 -25.30
CA ALA A 116 3.92 1.27 -25.47
C ALA A 116 3.19 1.68 -24.18
N THR A 117 3.51 1.13 -23.00
CA THR A 117 2.80 1.45 -21.74
C THR A 117 2.75 2.96 -21.46
N PHE A 118 3.84 3.69 -21.73
CA PHE A 118 3.92 5.14 -21.53
C PHE A 118 3.04 5.98 -22.48
N GLU A 119 2.49 5.40 -23.55
CA GLU A 119 1.53 6.10 -24.41
C GLU A 119 0.10 6.05 -23.84
N ILE A 120 -0.13 5.19 -22.84
CA ILE A 120 -1.45 4.90 -22.26
C ILE A 120 -1.66 5.58 -20.91
N ILE A 121 -0.59 5.96 -20.19
CA ILE A 121 -0.62 6.58 -18.84
C ILE A 121 -0.15 8.03 -18.87
#